data_AF-A0A2S9GI95-F1
#
_entry.id   AF-A0A2S9GI95-F1
#
_cell.length_a   1.000
_cell.length_b   1.000
_cell.length_c   1.000
_cell.angle_alpha   90.00
_cell.angle_beta   90.00
_cell.angle_gamma   90.00
#
_symmetry.space_group_name_H-M   'P 1'
#
loop_
_entity.id
_entity.type
_entity.pdbx_description
1 polymer ?
#
loop_
_entity_poly.entity_id
_entity_poly.type
_entity_poly.pdbx_seq_one_letter_code
_entity_poly.pdbx_strand_id
1 'polypeptide(L)'
;QRERAALVATYRDVSPDAPTLCEGWDVRDLTAHLVVRERRLDPAPGILIPAFADYTERVQNQVAASTDWDALLGKVADGPPLYSP
;
A
#
# COMPACT_ATOMS: atom_id res chain seq x y z
N GLN A 1 10.20 -8.39 8.63
CA GLN A 1 11.27 -7.58 7.99
C GLN A 1 11.89 -8.22 6.75
N ARG A 2 12.45 -9.45 6.76
CA ARG A 2 13.11 -10.03 5.57
C ARG A 2 12.21 -10.16 4.33
N GLU A 3 10.99 -10.68 4.50
CA GLU A 3 10.03 -10.84 3.39
C GLU A 3 9.68 -9.50 2.75
N ARG A 4 9.43 -8.48 3.57
CA ARG A 4 9.16 -7.11 3.15
C ARG A 4 10.34 -6.49 2.38
N ALA A 5 11.55 -6.67 2.88
CA ALA A 5 12.74 -6.17 2.20
C ALA A 5 12.93 -6.85 0.83
N ALA A 6 12.68 -8.16 0.75
CA ALA A 6 12.71 -8.89 -0.51
C ALA A 6 11.63 -8.40 -1.48
N LEU A 7 10.40 -8.17 -0.99
CA LEU A 7 9.31 -7.64 -1.79
C LEU A 7 9.65 -6.26 -2.38
N VAL A 8 10.15 -5.34 -1.55
CA VAL A 8 10.55 -4.00 -2.00
C VAL A 8 11.70 -4.08 -3.01
N ALA A 9 12.66 -4.99 -2.81
CA ALA A 9 13.73 -5.20 -3.78
C ALA A 9 13.17 -5.66 -5.13
N THR A 10 12.28 -6.66 -5.15
CA THR A 10 11.59 -7.08 -6.38
C THR A 10 10.84 -5.94 -7.04
N TYR A 11 10.15 -5.09 -6.26
CA TYR A 11 9.37 -3.99 -6.81
C TYR A 11 10.22 -2.87 -7.40
N ARG A 12 11.49 -2.73 -6.98
CA ARG A 12 12.43 -1.78 -7.62
C ARG A 12 12.89 -2.24 -9.00
N ASP A 13 12.85 -3.54 -9.27
CA ASP A 13 13.32 -4.14 -10.52
C ASP A 13 12.21 -4.30 -11.57
N VAL A 14 10.96 -3.95 -11.24
CA VAL A 14 9.80 -4.05 -12.12
C VAL A 14 9.15 -2.69 -12.35
N SER A 15 8.49 -2.54 -13.50
CA SER A 15 7.71 -1.33 -13.80
C SER A 15 6.53 -1.20 -12.83
N PRO A 16 6.19 0.01 -12.33
CA PRO A 16 4.97 0.23 -11.56
C PRO A 16 3.69 -0.20 -12.29
N ASP A 17 3.69 -0.10 -13.63
CA ASP A 17 2.53 -0.43 -14.47
C ASP A 17 2.51 -1.91 -14.90
N ALA A 18 3.42 -2.75 -14.36
CA ALA A 18 3.47 -4.17 -14.68
C ALA A 18 2.24 -4.90 -14.11
N PRO A 19 1.66 -5.87 -14.84
CA PRO A 19 0.48 -6.60 -14.36
C PRO A 19 0.84 -7.50 -13.17
N THR A 20 -0.09 -7.66 -12.25
CA THR A 20 0.01 -8.60 -11.13
C THR A 20 -0.88 -9.83 -11.34
N LEU A 21 -0.81 -10.79 -10.42
CA LEU A 21 -1.77 -11.91 -10.36
C LEU A 21 -3.15 -11.47 -9.85
N CYS A 22 -3.27 -10.27 -9.29
CA CYS A 22 -4.55 -9.68 -8.94
C CYS A 22 -5.10 -9.01 -10.20
N GLU A 23 -6.09 -9.64 -10.83
CA GLU A 23 -6.70 -9.11 -12.05
C GLU A 23 -7.17 -7.66 -11.84
N GLY A 24 -6.82 -6.81 -12.81
CA GLY A 24 -7.14 -5.38 -12.78
C GLY A 24 -6.19 -4.53 -11.93
N TRP A 25 -5.18 -5.11 -11.27
CA TRP A 25 -4.17 -4.35 -10.51
C TRP A 25 -2.79 -4.47 -11.12
N ASP A 26 -2.14 -3.32 -11.27
CA ASP A 26 -0.71 -3.24 -11.52
C ASP A 26 0.11 -3.30 -10.22
N VAL A 27 1.43 -3.29 -10.35
CA VAL A 27 2.34 -3.34 -9.20
C VAL A 27 2.16 -2.12 -8.30
N ARG A 28 1.85 -0.94 -8.85
CA ARG A 28 1.58 0.29 -8.10
C ARG A 28 0.30 0.17 -7.27
N ASP A 29 -0.78 -0.36 -7.82
CA ASP A 29 -2.05 -0.60 -7.13
C ASP A 29 -1.87 -1.56 -5.97
N LEU A 30 -1.18 -2.68 -6.20
CA LEU A 30 -0.88 -3.66 -5.16
C LEU A 30 0.00 -3.04 -4.05
N THR A 31 0.98 -2.21 -4.41
CA THR A 31 1.83 -1.51 -3.44
C THR A 31 1.01 -0.51 -2.61
N ALA A 32 0.13 0.27 -3.25
CA ALA A 32 -0.77 1.19 -2.57
C ALA A 32 -1.73 0.45 -1.64
N HIS A 33 -2.24 -0.71 -2.07
CA HIS A 33 -3.09 -1.57 -1.26
C HIS A 33 -2.39 -1.99 0.04
N LEU A 34 -1.14 -2.47 -0.04
CA LEU A 34 -0.36 -2.86 1.15
C LEU A 34 -0.17 -1.69 2.11
N VAL A 35 0.18 -0.52 1.59
CA VAL A 35 0.39 0.70 2.36
C VAL A 35 -0.89 1.14 3.07
N VAL A 36 -2.03 1.13 2.38
CA VAL A 36 -3.33 1.49 2.97
C VAL A 36 -3.73 0.46 4.01
N ARG A 37 -3.61 -0.85 3.70
CA ARG A 37 -4.01 -1.93 4.60
C ARG A 37 -3.28 -1.87 5.94
N GLU A 38 -1.97 -1.59 5.93
CA GLU A 38 -1.18 -1.50 7.16
C GLU A 38 -1.48 -0.24 7.96
N ARG A 39 -1.76 0.90 7.32
CA ARG A 39 -2.16 2.13 7.99
C ARG A 39 -3.61 2.13 8.47
N ARG A 40 -4.46 1.24 7.99
CA ARG A 40 -5.82 1.06 8.54
C ARG A 40 -5.86 0.31 9.86
N LEU A 41 -4.76 -0.36 10.23
CA LEU A 41 -4.56 -0.90 11.58
C LEU A 41 -4.17 0.21 12.58
N ASP A 42 -3.94 1.43 12.10
CA ASP A 42 -3.86 2.63 12.92
C ASP A 42 -5.29 2.96 13.43
N PRO A 43 -5.50 3.18 14.73
CA PRO A 43 -6.80 3.52 15.31
C PRO A 43 -7.22 4.96 14.93
N ALA A 44 -7.38 5.24 13.64
CA ALA A 44 -8.12 6.40 13.18
C ALA A 44 -9.62 6.14 13.44
N PRO A 45 -10.30 6.95 14.27
CA PRO A 45 -11.64 6.65 14.80
C PRO A 45 -12.76 6.50 13.74
N GLY A 46 -12.50 6.75 12.45
CA GLY A 46 -13.48 6.64 11.36
C GLY A 46 -13.32 5.43 10.42
N ILE A 47 -12.24 4.64 10.52
CA ILE A 47 -11.84 3.67 9.47
C ILE A 47 -12.32 2.22 9.70
N LEU A 48 -12.79 1.90 10.91
CA LEU A 48 -13.17 0.54 11.32
C LEU A 48 -14.59 0.11 10.91
N ILE A 49 -15.34 0.92 10.13
CA ILE A 49 -16.70 0.56 9.71
C ILE A 49 -16.64 -0.26 8.39
N PRO A 50 -17.13 -1.51 8.36
CA PRO A 50 -17.14 -2.37 7.15
C PRO A 50 -17.91 -1.80 5.95
N ALA A 51 -18.71 -0.75 6.15
CA ALA A 51 -19.49 -0.06 5.11
C ALA A 51 -18.66 0.81 4.13
N PHE A 52 -17.32 0.79 4.25
CA PHE A 52 -16.41 1.66 3.52
C PHE A 52 -15.51 0.91 2.52
N ALA A 53 -15.99 -0.18 1.92
CA ALA A 53 -15.26 -0.87 0.84
C ALA A 53 -14.91 0.11 -0.30
N ASP A 54 -15.89 0.87 -0.79
CA ASP A 54 -15.72 1.90 -1.82
C ASP A 54 -14.77 3.02 -1.37
N TYR A 55 -14.80 3.39 -0.09
CA TYR A 55 -13.88 4.38 0.46
C TYR A 55 -12.44 3.84 0.51
N THR A 56 -12.27 2.54 0.76
CA THR A 56 -10.96 1.88 0.78
C THR A 56 -10.34 1.88 -0.61
N GLU A 57 -11.14 1.53 -1.62
CA GLU A 57 -10.73 1.58 -3.03
C GLU A 57 -10.38 3.02 -3.44
N ARG A 58 -11.19 4.01 -3.06
CA ARG A 58 -10.89 5.42 -3.31
C ARG A 58 -9.59 5.87 -2.66
N VAL A 59 -9.33 5.48 -1.41
CA VAL A 59 -8.08 5.83 -0.70
C VAL A 59 -6.88 5.12 -1.35
N GLN A 60 -7.02 3.85 -1.74
CA GLN A 60 -5.99 3.13 -2.48
C GLN A 60 -5.67 3.83 -3.80
N ASN A 61 -6.68 4.13 -4.61
CA ASN A 61 -6.51 4.81 -5.90
C ASN A 61 -5.89 6.19 -5.72
N GLN A 62 -6.30 6.94 -4.69
CA GLN A 62 -5.69 8.21 -4.34
C GLN A 62 -4.20 8.04 -3.98
N VAL A 63 -3.86 7.07 -3.14
CA VAL A 63 -2.47 6.80 -2.74
C VAL A 63 -1.62 6.38 -3.94
N ALA A 64 -2.14 5.51 -4.81
CA ALA A 64 -1.49 5.09 -6.04
C ALA A 64 -1.21 6.27 -6.98
N ALA A 65 -2.20 7.16 -7.17
CA ALA A 65 -2.11 8.29 -8.08
C ALA A 65 -1.28 9.48 -7.54
N SER A 66 -1.28 9.71 -6.22
CA SER A 66 -0.68 10.91 -5.60
C SER A 66 0.65 10.68 -4.90
N THR A 67 1.16 9.43 -4.87
CA THR A 67 2.48 9.13 -4.29
C THR A 67 3.46 8.75 -5.40
N ASP A 68 4.63 9.39 -5.42
CA ASP A 68 5.74 8.97 -6.27
C ASP A 68 6.11 7.51 -6.01
N TRP A 69 6.56 6.81 -7.06
CA TRP A 69 6.82 5.37 -6.99
C TRP A 69 7.82 5.00 -5.90
N ASP A 70 8.97 5.68 -5.87
CA ASP A 70 10.00 5.43 -4.87
C ASP A 70 9.55 5.76 -3.45
N ALA A 71 8.73 6.81 -3.29
CA ALA A 71 8.15 7.16 -2.00
C ALA A 71 7.13 6.10 -1.55
N LEU A 72 6.37 5.51 -2.47
CA LEU A 72 5.43 4.42 -2.17
C LEU A 72 6.18 3.15 -1.73
N LEU A 73 7.29 2.82 -2.39
CA LEU A 73 8.18 1.74 -1.98
C LEU A 73 8.88 2.01 -0.64
N GLY A 74 9.25 3.25 -0.37
CA GLY A 74 9.78 3.67 0.94
C GLY A 74 8.74 3.45 2.06
N LYS A 75 7.50 3.88 1.83
CA LYS A 75 6.37 3.64 2.75
C LYS A 75 6.14 2.16 3.00
N VAL A 76 6.30 1.31 1.98
CA VAL A 76 6.33 -0.14 2.22
C VAL A 76 7.57 -0.46 3.04
N ALA A 77 8.80 -0.19 2.62
CA ALA A 77 10.02 -0.56 3.35
C ALA A 77 10.00 -0.21 4.86
N ASP A 78 9.49 0.96 5.22
CA ASP A 78 9.46 1.48 6.59
C ASP A 78 8.56 0.67 7.53
N GLY A 79 7.55 -0.03 7.00
CA GLY A 79 6.61 -0.78 7.82
C GLY A 79 5.46 0.06 8.38
N PRO A 80 4.60 -0.54 9.22
CA PRO A 80 3.57 0.19 9.92
C PRO A 80 4.21 1.28 10.80
N PRO A 81 3.56 2.45 10.96
CA PRO A 81 4.08 3.50 11.82
C PRO A 81 4.32 2.94 13.23
N LEU A 82 5.49 3.27 13.80
CA LEU A 82 5.86 2.90 15.17
C LEU A 82 5.05 3.76 16.15
N TYR A 83 3.76 3.46 16.34
CA TYR A 83 3.03 3.92 17.51
C TYR A 83 3.24 2.90 18.63
N SER A 84 4.17 3.22 19.53
CA SER A 84 4.20 2.73 20.91
C SER A 84 3.56 3.80 21.80
N PRO A 85 2.92 3.42 22.92
CA PRO A 85 1.79 4.11 23.56
C PRO A 85 2.02 5.57 23.96
#